data_AF-A0A4Y4M0F4-F1
#
_entry.id   AF-A0A4Y4M0F4-F1
#
_cell.length_a   1.000
_cell.length_b   1.000
_cell.length_c   1.000
_cell.angle_alpha   90.00
_cell.angle_beta   90.00
_cell.angle_gamma   90.00
#
_symmetry.space_group_name_H-M   'P 1'
#
loop_
_entity.id
_entity.type
_entity.pdbx_description
1 polymer ?
#
loop_
_entity_poly.entity_id
_entity_poly.type
_entity_poly.pdbx_seq_one_letter_code
_entity_poly.pdbx_strand_id
1 'polypeptide(L)'
;MTTENIFAAIRKWKNLIDSYQNGIDANGAEILNYLNQGTHFSVSGEEIEQWKINLASEELKTIHAYVGIHENRLKFFLIDSRSDKDANFNTILTKEFSREFTEEKMESNDLEVTPPPITAESAINRSFRWNMFGTAWMQAQKTADLFQLISIPFSDYAKMGIEGGQTCTSFFGLTDDLVKKGSDFSYHIEIITVKSLAVNHMSETAENYSTPRPPFTIDTLNDYQLLKQSNSVFV
;
A
#
# COMPACT_ATOMS: atom_id res chain seq x y z
N MET A 1 8.05 -17.45 -1.47
CA MET A 1 8.48 -17.13 -0.09
C MET A 1 7.62 -17.97 0.86
N THR A 2 8.17 -18.53 1.94
CA THR A 2 7.35 -19.27 2.92
C THR A 2 6.62 -18.31 3.86
N THR A 3 5.55 -18.77 4.50
CA THR A 3 4.81 -17.99 5.49
C THR A 3 5.71 -17.56 6.67
N GLU A 4 6.62 -18.42 7.12
CA GLU A 4 7.58 -18.09 8.19
C GLU A 4 8.51 -16.94 7.79
N ASN A 5 8.96 -16.92 6.54
CA ASN A 5 9.79 -15.83 6.01
C ASN A 5 9.01 -14.51 5.95
N ILE A 6 7.71 -14.56 5.63
CA ILE A 6 6.83 -13.39 5.64
C ILE A 6 6.67 -12.87 7.08
N PHE A 7 6.40 -13.75 8.05
CA PHE A 7 6.31 -13.37 9.46
C PHE A 7 7.60 -12.72 9.96
N ALA A 8 8.76 -13.29 9.63
CA ALA A 8 10.06 -12.73 10.00
C ALA A 8 10.30 -11.36 9.34
N ALA A 9 9.87 -11.17 8.08
CA ALA A 9 10.00 -9.90 7.37
C ALA A 9 9.16 -8.79 8.00
N ILE A 10 7.89 -9.08 8.34
CA ILE A 10 6.99 -8.13 9.01
C ILE A 10 7.54 -7.78 10.40
N ARG A 11 8.03 -8.76 11.15
CA ARG A 11 8.66 -8.52 12.46
C ARG A 11 9.92 -7.66 12.34
N LYS A 12 10.75 -7.88 11.32
CA LYS A 12 11.94 -7.05 11.08
C LYS A 12 11.56 -5.58 10.84
N TRP A 13 10.50 -5.33 10.08
CA TRP A 13 9.95 -3.98 9.88
C TRP A 13 9.44 -3.38 11.19
N LYS A 14 8.64 -4.12 11.95
CA LYS A 14 8.16 -3.68 13.27
C LYS A 14 9.31 -3.32 14.21
N ASN A 15 10.33 -4.18 14.33
CA ASN A 15 11.47 -3.93 15.22
C ASN A 15 12.23 -2.66 14.81
N LEU A 16 12.37 -2.40 13.51
CA LEU A 16 12.98 -1.17 13.01
C LEU A 16 12.16 0.07 13.40
N ILE A 17 10.83 0.00 13.28
CA ILE A 17 9.93 1.08 13.75
C ILE A 17 10.06 1.29 15.26
N ASP A 18 9.90 0.23 16.04
CA ASP A 18 9.91 0.29 17.51
C ASP A 18 11.24 0.89 18.01
N SER A 19 12.36 0.48 17.39
CA SER A 19 13.68 1.01 17.76
C SER A 19 13.85 2.50 17.42
N TYR A 20 13.29 2.97 16.30
CA TYR A 20 13.26 4.39 15.97
C TYR A 20 12.42 5.20 16.98
N GLN A 21 11.22 4.72 17.29
CA GLN A 21 10.32 5.36 18.25
C GLN A 21 10.88 5.34 19.69
N ASN A 22 11.70 4.34 20.03
CA ASN A 22 12.43 4.26 21.30
C ASN A 22 13.72 5.11 21.35
N GLY A 23 13.95 5.98 20.35
CA GLY A 23 15.00 7.00 20.40
C GLY A 23 16.29 6.68 19.63
N ILE A 24 16.34 5.59 18.84
CA ILE A 24 17.47 5.33 17.95
C ILE A 24 17.26 6.10 16.63
N ASP A 25 17.63 7.39 16.64
CA ASP A 25 17.33 8.33 15.54
C ASP A 25 17.89 7.91 14.17
N ALA A 26 19.02 7.21 14.15
CA ALA A 26 19.62 6.70 12.91
C ALA A 26 18.67 5.75 12.14
N ASN A 27 17.78 5.04 12.84
CA ASN A 27 16.85 4.11 12.23
C ASN A 27 15.77 4.83 11.43
N GLY A 28 15.48 6.11 11.71
CA GLY A 28 14.57 6.92 10.89
C GLY A 28 15.09 7.08 9.45
N ALA A 29 16.39 7.26 9.28
CA ALA A 29 17.03 7.31 7.96
C ALA A 29 16.98 5.94 7.26
N GLU A 30 17.13 4.85 8.00
CA GLU A 30 17.02 3.49 7.46
C GLU A 30 15.58 3.19 6.98
N ILE A 31 14.57 3.55 7.77
CA ILE A 31 13.15 3.42 7.40
C ILE A 31 12.87 4.23 6.12
N LEU A 32 13.31 5.50 6.06
CA LEU A 32 13.20 6.34 4.87
C LEU A 32 13.90 5.72 3.65
N ASN A 33 15.07 5.11 3.84
CA ASN A 33 15.78 4.44 2.74
C ASN A 33 14.96 3.28 2.19
N TYR A 34 14.37 2.44 3.05
CA TYR A 34 13.48 1.36 2.62
C TYR A 34 12.26 1.88 1.86
N LEU A 35 11.56 2.88 2.40
CA LEU A 35 10.37 3.48 1.79
C LEU A 35 10.66 4.16 0.43
N ASN A 36 11.93 4.49 0.15
CA ASN A 36 12.36 5.11 -1.10
C ASN A 36 13.22 4.17 -1.98
N GLN A 37 13.19 2.85 -1.75
CA GLN A 37 13.96 1.90 -2.58
C GLN A 37 13.51 1.87 -4.04
N GLY A 38 12.24 2.19 -4.31
CA GLY A 38 11.72 2.43 -5.65
C GLY A 38 10.49 3.34 -5.59
N THR A 39 9.77 3.44 -6.70
CA THR A 39 8.69 4.41 -6.86
C THR A 39 7.31 3.79 -6.80
N HIS A 40 7.17 2.51 -7.17
CA HIS A 40 5.87 1.85 -7.28
C HIS A 40 5.97 0.32 -7.28
N PHE A 41 4.85 -0.36 -7.07
CA PHE A 41 4.69 -1.79 -7.36
C PHE A 41 3.45 -2.01 -8.22
N SER A 42 3.39 -3.12 -8.96
CA SER A 42 2.27 -3.40 -9.88
C SER A 42 1.38 -4.54 -9.41
N VAL A 43 0.08 -4.43 -9.70
CA VAL A 43 -0.92 -5.47 -9.47
C VAL A 43 -1.61 -5.79 -10.80
N SER A 44 -1.76 -7.07 -11.13
CA SER A 44 -2.35 -7.55 -12.37
C SER A 44 -3.86 -7.75 -12.28
N GLY A 45 -4.54 -7.77 -13.42
CA GLY A 45 -5.96 -8.10 -13.52
C GLY A 45 -6.27 -9.51 -13.00
N GLU A 46 -5.39 -10.49 -13.26
CA GLU A 46 -5.50 -11.85 -12.71
C GLU A 46 -5.52 -11.87 -11.18
N GLU A 47 -4.65 -11.09 -10.54
CA GLU A 47 -4.62 -10.95 -9.07
C GLU A 47 -5.89 -10.28 -8.53
N ILE A 48 -6.40 -9.26 -9.24
CA ILE A 48 -7.63 -8.55 -8.87
C ILE A 48 -8.85 -9.47 -8.99
N GLU A 49 -8.96 -10.27 -10.06
CA GLU A 49 -10.04 -11.24 -10.22
C GLU A 49 -9.99 -12.35 -9.16
N GLN A 50 -8.80 -12.79 -8.75
CA GLN A 50 -8.67 -13.73 -7.63
C GLN A 50 -9.21 -13.14 -6.32
N TRP A 51 -8.88 -11.89 -6.02
CA TRP A 51 -9.43 -11.20 -4.84
C TRP A 51 -10.95 -11.02 -4.93
N LYS A 52 -11.48 -10.70 -6.11
CA LYS A 52 -12.92 -10.56 -6.34
C LYS A 52 -13.68 -11.84 -6.02
N ILE A 53 -13.12 -13.00 -6.39
CA ILE A 53 -13.67 -14.32 -6.09
C ILE A 53 -13.65 -14.57 -4.57
N ASN A 54 -12.51 -14.33 -3.92
CA ASN A 54 -12.35 -14.57 -2.48
C ASN A 54 -13.31 -13.68 -1.65
N LEU A 55 -13.45 -12.42 -2.04
CA LEU A 55 -14.22 -11.38 -1.35
C LEU A 55 -15.71 -11.36 -1.72
N ALA A 56 -16.21 -12.31 -2.53
CA ALA A 56 -17.58 -12.27 -3.04
C ALA A 56 -18.65 -12.15 -1.94
N SER A 57 -18.45 -12.84 -0.81
CA SER A 57 -19.35 -12.89 0.35
C SER A 57 -19.03 -11.89 1.46
N GLU A 58 -17.96 -11.10 1.35
CA GLU A 58 -17.56 -10.15 2.39
C GLU A 58 -18.35 -8.85 2.29
N GLU A 59 -18.83 -8.36 3.44
CA GLU A 59 -19.49 -7.06 3.55
C GLU A 59 -18.48 -5.92 3.38
N LEU A 60 -17.31 -6.03 4.03
CA LEU A 60 -16.21 -5.09 3.95
C LEU A 60 -15.04 -5.70 3.17
N LYS A 61 -15.00 -5.40 1.88
CA LYS A 61 -14.00 -5.92 0.94
C LYS A 61 -12.75 -5.04 0.98
N THR A 62 -11.69 -5.54 1.61
CA THR A 62 -10.40 -4.83 1.70
C THR A 62 -9.24 -5.74 1.32
N ILE A 63 -8.17 -5.13 0.82
CA ILE A 63 -6.86 -5.74 0.63
C ILE A 63 -5.96 -5.18 1.72
N HIS A 64 -5.38 -6.07 2.52
CA HIS A 64 -4.41 -5.73 3.54
C HIS A 64 -3.02 -5.73 2.93
N ALA A 65 -2.36 -4.57 2.89
CA ALA A 65 -1.00 -4.40 2.41
C ALA A 65 -0.02 -4.29 3.58
N TYR A 66 0.54 -5.43 3.98
CA TYR A 66 1.54 -5.50 5.04
C TYR A 66 2.92 -5.15 4.54
N VAL A 67 3.71 -4.47 5.38
CA VAL A 67 5.08 -4.11 5.07
C VAL A 67 6.05 -4.98 5.82
N GLY A 68 7.10 -5.46 5.14
CA GLY A 68 8.19 -6.19 5.76
C GLY A 68 9.54 -5.96 5.09
N ILE A 69 10.60 -6.33 5.79
CA ILE A 69 11.97 -6.30 5.26
C ILE A 69 12.45 -7.74 5.06
N HIS A 70 12.69 -8.12 3.81
CA HIS A 70 13.26 -9.43 3.46
C HIS A 70 14.41 -9.23 2.48
N GLU A 71 15.55 -9.90 2.72
CA GLU A 71 16.75 -9.78 1.86
C GLU A 71 17.18 -8.32 1.59
N ASN A 72 17.09 -7.48 2.62
CA ASN A 72 17.38 -6.03 2.57
C ASN A 72 16.54 -5.25 1.54
N ARG A 73 15.36 -5.78 1.18
CA ARG A 73 14.37 -5.08 0.38
C ARG A 73 13.08 -4.87 1.16
N LEU A 74 12.45 -3.72 0.92
CA LEU A 74 11.07 -3.48 1.31
C LEU A 74 10.16 -4.38 0.47
N LYS A 75 9.29 -5.14 1.14
CA LYS A 75 8.28 -6.00 0.52
C LYS A 75 6.90 -5.59 0.98
N PHE A 76 5.94 -5.73 0.08
CA PHE A 76 4.51 -5.60 0.35
C PHE A 76 3.88 -6.99 0.27
N PHE A 77 3.21 -7.42 1.32
CA PHE A 77 2.46 -8.66 1.36
C PHE A 77 0.98 -8.31 1.30
N LEU A 78 0.38 -8.53 0.12
CA LEU A 78 -1.01 -8.22 -0.15
C LEU A 78 -1.86 -9.46 0.08
N ILE A 79 -2.91 -9.34 0.89
CA ILE A 79 -3.87 -10.42 1.17
C ILE A 79 -5.28 -9.84 1.27
N ASP A 80 -6.27 -10.55 0.74
CA ASP A 80 -7.67 -10.13 0.89
C ASP A 80 -8.16 -10.33 2.33
N SER A 81 -9.07 -9.46 2.79
CA SER A 81 -9.51 -9.42 4.19
C SER A 81 -10.11 -10.73 4.69
N ARG A 82 -10.77 -11.49 3.82
CA ARG A 82 -11.31 -12.81 4.17
C ARG A 82 -10.18 -13.81 4.42
N SER A 83 -9.26 -13.96 3.47
CA SER A 83 -8.13 -14.88 3.60
C SER A 83 -7.27 -14.55 4.82
N ASP A 84 -7.07 -13.26 5.13
CA ASP A 84 -6.32 -12.85 6.31
C ASP A 84 -7.06 -13.23 7.60
N LYS A 85 -8.35 -12.93 7.69
CA LYS A 85 -9.19 -13.31 8.83
C LYS A 85 -9.19 -14.83 9.08
N ASP A 86 -9.23 -15.61 8.01
CA ASP A 86 -9.23 -17.09 8.04
C ASP A 86 -7.82 -17.68 8.23
N ALA A 87 -6.77 -16.85 8.33
CA ALA A 87 -5.37 -17.26 8.35
C ALA A 87 -4.94 -18.14 7.14
N ASN A 88 -5.60 -17.98 5.99
CA ASN A 88 -5.25 -18.66 4.75
C ASN A 88 -4.18 -17.88 3.99
N PHE A 89 -2.91 -18.09 4.37
CA PHE A 89 -1.78 -17.34 3.83
C PHE A 89 -1.30 -17.80 2.45
N ASN A 90 -1.95 -18.80 1.84
CA ASN A 90 -1.59 -19.28 0.50
C ASN A 90 -1.94 -18.29 -0.61
N THR A 91 -2.79 -17.29 -0.30
CA THR A 91 -3.23 -16.25 -1.24
C THR A 91 -2.39 -14.98 -1.17
N ILE A 92 -1.34 -14.95 -0.35
CA ILE A 92 -0.48 -13.77 -0.21
C ILE A 92 0.27 -13.52 -1.51
N LEU A 93 0.12 -12.31 -2.03
CA LEU A 93 0.91 -11.80 -3.13
C LEU A 93 2.07 -10.97 -2.57
N THR A 94 3.30 -11.31 -2.96
CA THR A 94 4.49 -10.56 -2.57
C THR A 94 4.86 -9.59 -3.67
N LYS A 95 4.87 -8.31 -3.35
CA LYS A 95 5.30 -7.23 -4.23
C LYS A 95 6.55 -6.55 -3.68
N GLU A 96 7.32 -5.94 -4.57
CA GLU A 96 8.45 -5.08 -4.22
C GLU A 96 8.38 -3.81 -5.04
N PHE A 97 9.04 -2.77 -4.56
CA PHE A 97 9.15 -1.57 -5.35
C PHE A 97 10.08 -1.76 -6.55
N SER A 98 9.59 -1.31 -7.70
CA SER A 98 10.35 -1.12 -8.94
C SER A 98 10.73 0.35 -9.10
N ARG A 99 11.83 0.58 -9.82
CA ARG A 99 12.18 1.89 -10.38
C ARG A 99 11.86 1.99 -11.86
N GLU A 100 11.64 0.85 -12.51
CA GLU A 100 11.37 0.73 -13.93
C GLU A 100 9.87 0.58 -14.14
N PHE A 101 9.32 1.33 -15.09
CA PHE A 101 7.97 1.11 -15.57
C PHE A 101 8.04 0.05 -16.67
N THR A 102 7.31 -1.05 -16.49
CA THR A 102 7.08 -2.00 -17.58
C THR A 102 6.06 -1.35 -18.53
N GLU A 103 6.55 -0.78 -19.63
CA GLU A 103 5.72 -0.24 -20.72
C GLU A 103 5.06 -1.38 -21.52
N GLU A 104 4.17 -2.15 -20.90
CA GLU A 104 3.23 -2.92 -21.68
C GLU A 104 2.15 -1.96 -22.19
N LYS A 105 2.18 -1.72 -23.51
CA LYS A 105 1.25 -0.85 -24.22
C LYS A 105 -0.18 -1.19 -23.82
N MET A 106 -0.78 -0.37 -22.97
CA MET A 106 -2.22 -0.41 -22.76
C MET A 106 -2.86 0.11 -24.05
N GLU A 107 -3.49 -0.77 -24.81
CA GLU A 107 -4.44 -0.34 -25.84
C GLU A 107 -5.57 0.41 -25.13
N SER A 108 -5.66 1.73 -25.37
CA SER A 108 -6.70 2.59 -24.84
C SER A 108 -8.03 2.22 -25.50
N ASN A 109 -8.82 1.39 -24.82
CA ASN A 109 -10.23 1.28 -25.15
C ASN A 109 -10.96 2.43 -24.46
N ASP A 110 -11.25 3.49 -25.22
CA ASP A 110 -12.07 4.65 -24.84
C ASP A 110 -13.53 4.21 -24.59
N LEU A 111 -13.78 3.56 -23.47
CA LEU A 111 -15.12 3.40 -22.93
C LEU A 111 -15.26 4.36 -21.76
N GLU A 112 -16.09 5.38 -21.93
CA GLU A 112 -16.51 6.31 -20.87
C GLU A 112 -17.05 5.52 -19.66
N VAL A 113 -16.19 5.31 -18.66
CA VAL A 113 -16.60 4.83 -17.35
C VAL A 113 -16.77 6.05 -16.44
N THR A 114 -17.97 6.20 -15.89
CA THR A 114 -18.40 7.26 -14.98
C THR A 114 -17.39 7.53 -13.85
N PRO A 115 -17.09 8.81 -13.50
CA PRO A 115 -15.91 9.17 -12.71
C PRO A 115 -16.07 8.97 -11.18
N PRO A 116 -15.04 8.44 -10.46
CA PRO A 116 -14.88 8.70 -9.00
C PRO A 116 -13.43 8.54 -8.42
N PRO A 117 -12.90 9.24 -7.37
CA PRO A 117 -13.14 10.54 -6.75
C PRO A 117 -11.90 11.53 -6.66
N ILE A 118 -10.70 11.25 -7.20
CA ILE A 118 -9.55 12.20 -7.28
C ILE A 118 -8.85 12.18 -8.65
N THR A 119 -8.38 13.34 -9.15
CA THR A 119 -7.73 13.46 -10.47
C THR A 119 -6.32 12.85 -10.49
N ALA A 120 -5.80 12.47 -11.66
CA ALA A 120 -4.39 12.07 -11.80
C ALA A 120 -3.43 13.18 -11.33
N GLU A 121 -3.78 14.44 -11.59
CA GLU A 121 -3.06 15.60 -11.04
C GLU A 121 -3.03 15.56 -9.50
N SER A 122 -4.15 15.22 -8.85
CA SER A 122 -4.17 15.05 -7.39
C SER A 122 -3.26 13.91 -6.94
N ALA A 123 -3.32 12.75 -7.62
CA ALA A 123 -2.46 11.60 -7.32
C ALA A 123 -0.96 11.93 -7.48
N ILE A 124 -0.60 12.62 -8.56
CA ILE A 124 0.74 13.14 -8.82
C ILE A 124 1.16 14.13 -7.74
N ASN A 125 0.31 15.10 -7.39
CA ASN A 125 0.60 16.08 -6.36
C ASN A 125 0.86 15.43 -5.00
N ARG A 126 0.13 14.37 -4.64
CA ARG A 126 0.36 13.61 -3.40
C ARG A 126 1.64 12.80 -3.42
N SER A 127 2.00 12.22 -4.57
CA SER A 127 3.32 11.60 -4.77
C SER A 127 4.45 12.63 -4.67
N PHE A 128 4.29 13.80 -5.28
CA PHE A 128 5.26 14.90 -5.13
C PHE A 128 5.37 15.35 -3.67
N ARG A 129 4.26 15.46 -2.93
CA ARG A 129 4.29 15.75 -1.50
C ARG A 129 5.08 14.69 -0.73
N TRP A 130 4.94 13.40 -1.03
CA TRP A 130 5.79 12.36 -0.44
C TRP A 130 7.28 12.62 -0.70
N ASN A 131 7.65 12.91 -1.95
CA ASN A 131 9.04 13.19 -2.31
C ASN A 131 9.59 14.46 -1.63
N MET A 132 8.76 15.49 -1.44
CA MET A 132 9.17 16.76 -0.82
C MET A 132 9.20 16.70 0.71
N PHE A 133 8.22 16.02 1.32
CA PHE A 133 7.95 16.08 2.75
C PHE A 133 8.18 14.76 3.48
N GLY A 134 8.63 13.70 2.80
CA GLY A 134 8.83 12.37 3.40
C GLY A 134 9.74 12.39 4.63
N THR A 135 10.82 13.18 4.61
CA THR A 135 11.71 13.36 5.78
C THR A 135 10.99 14.02 6.96
N ALA A 136 10.22 15.09 6.70
CA ALA A 136 9.46 15.78 7.74
C ALA A 136 8.33 14.89 8.29
N TRP A 137 7.67 14.14 7.41
CA TRP A 137 6.69 13.12 7.77
C TRP A 137 7.30 12.06 8.68
N MET A 138 8.49 11.55 8.37
CA MET A 138 9.20 10.56 9.18
C MET A 138 9.50 11.08 10.58
N GLN A 139 10.00 12.33 10.68
CA GLN A 139 10.28 12.97 11.97
C GLN A 139 9.01 13.10 12.82
N ALA A 140 7.87 13.40 12.20
CA ALA A 140 6.58 13.45 12.89
C ALA A 140 6.10 12.05 13.37
N GLN A 141 6.50 10.97 12.70
CA GLN A 141 6.19 9.59 13.14
C GLN A 141 7.05 9.10 14.32
N LYS A 142 7.97 9.92 14.85
CA LYS A 142 8.70 9.54 16.06
C LYS A 142 7.79 9.42 17.28
N THR A 143 6.76 10.26 17.34
CA THR A 143 5.80 10.33 18.46
C THR A 143 4.39 9.86 18.06
N ALA A 144 4.23 9.36 16.83
CA ALA A 144 2.99 8.82 16.28
C ALA A 144 3.22 7.40 15.73
N ASP A 145 2.15 6.63 15.51
CA ASP A 145 2.27 5.26 15.03
C ASP A 145 2.71 5.21 13.57
N LEU A 146 3.89 4.62 13.30
CA LEU A 146 4.30 4.28 11.95
C LEU A 146 3.59 3.00 11.47
N PHE A 147 3.22 2.95 10.20
CA PHE A 147 2.40 1.85 9.67
C PHE A 147 3.16 0.53 9.53
N GLN A 148 2.50 -0.54 9.93
CA GLN A 148 2.87 -1.93 9.60
C GLN A 148 1.98 -2.52 8.50
N LEU A 149 0.80 -1.90 8.30
CA LEU A 149 -0.25 -2.31 7.40
C LEU A 149 -0.97 -1.07 6.85
N ILE A 150 -1.37 -1.11 5.59
CA ILE A 150 -2.35 -0.19 4.99
C ILE A 150 -3.52 -1.03 4.47
N SER A 151 -4.73 -0.73 4.92
CA SER A 151 -5.95 -1.38 4.43
C SER A 151 -6.51 -0.62 3.22
N ILE A 152 -6.52 -1.26 2.07
CA ILE A 152 -6.95 -0.70 0.78
C ILE A 152 -8.36 -1.21 0.48
N PRO A 153 -9.37 -0.35 0.28
CA PRO A 153 -10.69 -0.80 -0.17
C PRO A 153 -10.58 -1.55 -1.50
N PHE A 154 -11.18 -2.74 -1.61
CA PHE A 154 -11.16 -3.51 -2.86
C PHE A 154 -11.84 -2.75 -4.02
N SER A 155 -12.74 -1.81 -3.70
CA SER A 155 -13.33 -0.91 -4.70
C SER A 155 -12.30 -0.10 -5.49
N ASP A 156 -11.14 0.17 -4.91
CA ASP A 156 -10.08 0.96 -5.56
C ASP A 156 -9.47 0.16 -6.71
N TYR A 157 -9.35 -1.16 -6.58
CA TYR A 157 -8.98 -2.05 -7.67
C TYR A 157 -10.16 -2.35 -8.61
N ALA A 158 -11.34 -2.66 -8.07
CA ALA A 158 -12.48 -3.11 -8.85
C ALA A 158 -12.98 -2.07 -9.87
N LYS A 159 -12.90 -0.78 -9.54
CA LYS A 159 -13.32 0.31 -10.44
C LYS A 159 -12.38 0.51 -11.62
N MET A 160 -11.14 0.02 -11.56
CA MET A 160 -10.14 0.19 -12.61
C MET A 160 -10.42 -0.59 -13.88
N GLY A 161 -11.22 -1.65 -13.80
CA GLY A 161 -11.44 -2.53 -14.94
C GLY A 161 -10.14 -3.09 -15.51
N ILE A 162 -9.15 -3.39 -14.65
CA ILE A 162 -7.92 -4.07 -15.07
C ILE A 162 -8.26 -5.55 -15.27
N GLU A 163 -8.08 -6.04 -16.48
CA GLU A 163 -8.46 -7.40 -16.85
C GLU A 163 -7.25 -8.21 -17.36
N GLY A 164 -7.24 -9.51 -17.04
CA GLY A 164 -6.21 -10.46 -17.51
C GLY A 164 -4.78 -9.99 -17.19
N GLY A 165 -3.92 -9.96 -18.21
CA GLY A 165 -2.52 -9.55 -18.09
C GLY A 165 -2.28 -8.05 -17.90
N GLN A 166 -3.33 -7.20 -17.95
CA GLN A 166 -3.16 -5.77 -17.67
C GLN A 166 -2.70 -5.55 -16.22
N THR A 167 -2.00 -4.44 -15.98
CA THR A 167 -1.51 -4.09 -14.65
C THR A 167 -1.88 -2.67 -14.24
N CYS A 168 -2.25 -2.47 -12.99
CA CYS A 168 -2.22 -1.15 -12.36
C CYS A 168 -0.97 -0.99 -11.49
N THR A 169 -0.67 0.26 -11.17
CA THR A 169 0.52 0.69 -10.43
C THR A 169 0.13 1.35 -9.12
N SER A 170 0.71 0.89 -8.02
CA SER A 170 0.53 1.41 -6.66
C SER A 170 1.79 2.11 -6.15
N PHE A 171 1.67 3.29 -5.55
CA PHE A 171 2.78 4.08 -5.02
C PHE A 171 2.39 4.86 -3.76
N PHE A 172 3.40 5.35 -3.02
CA PHE A 172 3.15 6.17 -1.83
C PHE A 172 2.80 7.62 -2.18
N GLY A 173 1.84 8.17 -1.44
CA GLY A 173 1.50 9.59 -1.46
C GLY A 173 1.30 10.15 -0.05
N LEU A 174 1.28 11.48 0.03
CA LEU A 174 0.90 12.22 1.24
C LEU A 174 -0.40 13.00 1.02
N THR A 175 -1.42 12.69 1.81
CA THR A 175 -2.73 13.36 1.81
C THR A 175 -2.88 14.30 3.01
N ASP A 176 -3.57 15.42 2.83
CA ASP A 176 -3.94 16.41 3.86
C ASP A 176 -5.38 16.21 4.39
N ASP A 177 -6.01 15.07 4.07
CA ASP A 177 -7.42 14.85 4.37
C ASP A 177 -7.70 14.77 5.89
N LEU A 178 -8.68 15.58 6.31
CA LEU A 178 -8.90 16.14 7.64
C LEU A 178 -9.56 15.19 8.65
N VAL A 179 -9.75 13.91 8.30
CA VAL A 179 -10.44 12.94 9.17
C VAL A 179 -9.58 12.60 10.40
N LYS A 180 -8.26 12.79 10.34
CA LYS A 180 -7.32 12.63 11.46
C LYS A 180 -6.88 13.98 12.02
N LYS A 181 -7.81 14.69 12.69
CA LYS A 181 -7.46 15.83 13.55
C LYS A 181 -6.75 15.33 14.82
N GLY A 182 -5.44 15.11 14.76
CA GLY A 182 -4.70 14.67 15.94
C GLY A 182 -3.17 14.72 15.88
N SER A 183 -2.55 14.80 14.69
CA SER A 183 -1.09 14.91 14.57
C SER A 183 -0.63 16.35 14.36
N ASP A 184 0.51 16.69 14.95
CA ASP A 184 1.21 17.98 14.74
C ASP A 184 1.70 18.17 13.28
N PHE A 185 1.66 17.10 12.48
CA PHE A 185 1.98 17.11 11.06
C PHE A 185 0.71 16.85 10.23
N SER A 186 0.43 17.73 9.27
CA SER A 186 -0.84 17.75 8.54
C SER A 186 -1.01 16.67 7.48
N TYR A 187 0.05 15.92 7.16
CA TYR A 187 0.01 14.91 6.10
C TYR A 187 0.06 13.49 6.62
N HIS A 188 -0.71 12.61 5.96
CA HIS A 188 -0.76 11.18 6.23
C HIS A 188 -0.29 10.39 5.01
N ILE A 189 0.47 9.31 5.25
CA ILE A 189 0.89 8.40 4.19
C ILE A 189 -0.28 7.54 3.72
N GLU A 190 -0.35 7.31 2.41
CA GLU A 190 -1.33 6.44 1.77
C GLU A 190 -0.67 5.67 0.60
N ILE A 191 -1.33 4.58 0.17
CA ILE A 191 -1.03 3.92 -1.10
C ILE A 191 -2.08 4.37 -2.12
N ILE A 192 -1.61 4.99 -3.19
CA ILE A 192 -2.42 5.41 -4.33
C ILE A 192 -2.23 4.39 -5.44
N THR A 193 -3.31 3.94 -6.06
CA THR A 193 -3.23 3.02 -7.21
C THR A 193 -3.82 3.70 -8.46
N VAL A 194 -3.14 3.55 -9.60
CA VAL A 194 -3.52 4.12 -10.91
C VAL A 194 -3.28 3.10 -12.03
N LYS A 195 -3.97 3.24 -13.15
CA LYS A 195 -3.84 2.33 -14.30
C LYS A 195 -2.48 2.41 -15.01
N SER A 196 -1.91 3.61 -15.17
CA SER A 196 -0.55 3.80 -15.70
C SER A 196 0.09 5.11 -15.19
N LEU A 197 1.42 5.10 -15.01
CA LEU A 197 2.25 6.25 -14.60
C LEU A 197 3.14 6.79 -15.75
N ALA A 198 2.99 6.31 -16.99
CA ALA A 198 3.84 6.74 -18.10
C ALA A 198 3.64 8.23 -18.43
N VAL A 199 4.65 9.07 -18.13
CA VAL A 199 4.62 10.55 -18.21
C VAL A 199 4.04 11.09 -19.55
N ASN A 200 4.26 10.38 -20.67
CA ASN A 200 3.77 10.77 -21.99
C ASN A 200 2.30 10.40 -22.26
N HIS A 201 1.69 9.48 -21.47
CA HIS A 201 0.29 9.09 -21.56
C HIS A 201 -0.55 9.59 -20.36
N MET A 202 0.10 10.08 -19.30
CA MET A 202 -0.57 10.64 -18.12
C MET A 202 -1.40 11.90 -18.41
N SER A 203 -1.19 12.58 -19.55
CA SER A 203 -1.97 13.76 -19.94
C SER A 203 -3.16 13.49 -20.87
N GLU A 204 -3.31 12.26 -21.40
CA GLU A 204 -4.36 11.96 -22.39
C GLU A 204 -5.50 11.12 -21.82
N THR A 205 -5.25 10.20 -20.87
CA THR A 205 -6.30 9.40 -20.23
C THR A 205 -6.05 9.26 -18.73
N ALA A 206 -6.38 10.31 -17.98
CA ALA A 206 -6.30 10.34 -16.52
C ALA A 206 -7.59 9.79 -15.90
N GLU A 207 -7.65 8.47 -15.67
CA GLU A 207 -8.80 7.79 -15.07
C GLU A 207 -8.69 7.70 -13.53
N ASN A 208 -9.85 7.59 -12.88
CA ASN A 208 -10.07 8.02 -11.51
C ASN A 208 -10.23 6.83 -10.55
N TYR A 209 -9.29 6.63 -9.62
CA TYR A 209 -9.25 5.35 -8.87
C TYR A 209 -8.76 5.36 -7.41
N SER A 210 -8.65 6.49 -6.71
CA SER A 210 -8.19 6.46 -5.32
C SER A 210 -9.03 7.30 -4.36
N THR A 211 -9.36 6.71 -3.20
CA THR A 211 -9.93 7.40 -2.03
C THR A 211 -8.88 7.47 -0.92
N PRO A 212 -8.85 8.54 -0.11
CA PRO A 212 -7.91 8.63 1.00
C PRO A 212 -8.36 7.71 2.15
N ARG A 213 -7.69 6.56 2.37
CA ARG A 213 -7.95 5.72 3.56
C ARG A 213 -6.73 4.92 4.02
N PRO A 214 -6.12 5.33 5.13
CA PRO A 214 -5.54 4.39 6.08
C PRO A 214 -6.29 4.46 7.41
N PRO A 215 -6.80 3.36 7.98
CA PRO A 215 -6.93 3.31 9.43
C PRO A 215 -5.53 3.17 10.05
N PHE A 216 -5.14 4.18 10.85
CA PHE A 216 -4.39 3.90 12.06
C PHE A 216 -5.46 3.81 13.13
N THR A 217 -6.08 2.63 13.22
CA THR A 217 -6.90 2.14 14.32
C THR A 217 -7.36 0.75 13.88
N ILE A 218 -6.67 -0.26 14.39
CA ILE A 218 -7.08 -1.66 14.26
C ILE A 218 -8.35 -1.81 15.10
N ASP A 219 -9.53 -1.84 14.47
CA ASP A 219 -10.80 -1.96 15.21
C ASP A 219 -10.88 -3.31 15.95
N THR A 220 -10.36 -4.40 15.36
CA THR A 220 -10.03 -5.64 16.08
C THR A 220 -8.83 -6.35 15.45
N LEU A 221 -7.89 -6.86 16.28
CA LEU A 221 -6.75 -7.69 15.81
C LEU A 221 -7.18 -9.04 15.20
N ASN A 222 -8.44 -9.42 15.34
CA ASN A 222 -8.95 -10.72 14.87
C ASN A 222 -9.08 -10.78 13.35
N ASP A 223 -9.19 -9.63 12.68
CA ASP A 223 -9.28 -9.57 11.21
C ASP A 223 -7.88 -9.46 10.53
N TYR A 224 -6.81 -9.45 11.33
CA TYR A 224 -5.42 -9.25 10.89
C TYR A 224 -4.51 -10.39 11.38
N GLN A 225 -4.81 -11.62 10.98
CA GLN A 225 -4.08 -12.80 11.48
C GLN A 225 -2.61 -12.77 11.06
N LEU A 226 -2.28 -12.23 9.88
CA LEU A 226 -0.90 -12.11 9.44
C LEU A 226 -0.08 -11.25 10.41
N LEU A 227 -0.63 -10.10 10.84
CA LEU A 227 0.03 -9.24 11.84
C LEU A 227 0.14 -9.92 13.19
N LYS A 228 -0.97 -10.51 13.65
CA LYS A 228 -1.05 -11.18 14.95
C LYS A 228 -0.01 -12.28 15.06
N GLN A 229 0.09 -13.16 14.05
CA GLN A 229 1.03 -14.27 14.05
C GLN A 229 2.48 -13.80 13.89
N SER A 230 2.73 -12.76 13.08
CA SER A 230 4.07 -12.17 12.93
C SER A 230 4.63 -11.65 14.25
N ASN A 231 3.77 -11.08 15.09
CA ASN A 231 4.10 -10.51 16.40
C ASN A 231 4.07 -11.53 17.55
N SER A 232 3.41 -12.68 17.38
CA SER A 232 3.28 -13.71 18.44
C SER A 232 4.50 -14.62 18.57
N VAL A 233 5.37 -14.66 17.57
CA VAL A 233 6.60 -15.46 17.62
C VAL A 233 7.66 -14.68 18.40
N PHE A 234 7.70 -14.93 19.71
CA PHE A 234 8.78 -14.49 20.58
C PHE A 234 10.11 -15.07 20.08
N VAL A 235 11.12 -14.21 19.96
CA VAL A 235 12.54 -14.60 19.86
C VAL A 235 13.15 -14.44 21.24
#